data_AF-A0A0H5D0P6-F1
#
_entry.id   AF-A0A0H5D0P6-F1
#
_cell.length_a   1.000
_cell.length_b   1.000
_cell.length_c   1.000
_cell.angle_alpha   90.00
_cell.angle_beta   90.00
_cell.angle_gamma   90.00
#
_symmetry.space_group_name_H-M   'P 1'
#
loop_
_entity.id
_entity.type
_entity.pdbx_description
1 polymer ?
#
loop_
_entity_poly.entity_id
_entity_poly.type
_entity_poly.pdbx_seq_one_letter_code
_entity_poly.pdbx_strand_id
1 'polypeptide(L)'
;MQDITNTARQIVGHPQDHLDDTALFTAAWATLKAARGQRFDPARLRAAHLYERPTPPLEPLEQTLDRIARKTRSIAESKGYRLPAKRAA
;
A
#
# COMPACT_ATOMS: atom_id res chain seq x y z
N MET A 1 -8.56 -22.05 19.80
CA MET A 1 -7.14 -21.78 19.50
C MET A 1 -6.73 -22.20 18.08
N GLN A 2 -7.21 -23.33 17.54
CA GLN A 2 -6.94 -23.75 16.15
C GLN A 2 -7.38 -22.71 15.10
N ASP A 3 -8.49 -22.03 15.34
CA ASP A 3 -9.04 -21.00 14.44
C ASP A 3 -8.06 -19.84 14.21
N ILE A 4 -7.50 -19.31 15.30
CA ILE A 4 -6.54 -18.19 15.26
C ILE A 4 -5.27 -18.60 14.50
N THR A 5 -4.79 -19.84 14.70
CA THR A 5 -3.61 -20.35 13.99
C THR A 5 -3.89 -20.56 12.50
N ASN A 6 -5.13 -20.91 12.11
CA ASN A 6 -5.53 -21.05 10.71
C ASN A 6 -5.61 -19.70 10.01
N THR A 7 -6.24 -18.70 10.62
CA THR A 7 -6.27 -17.32 10.14
C THR A 7 -4.87 -16.75 9.99
N ALA A 8 -4.00 -16.96 10.99
CA ALA A 8 -2.61 -16.53 10.92
C ALA A 8 -1.84 -17.20 9.76
N ARG A 9 -2.16 -18.47 9.45
CA ARG A 9 -1.58 -19.19 8.31
C ARG A 9 -2.04 -18.61 6.97
N GLN A 10 -3.30 -18.20 6.85
CA GLN A 10 -3.82 -17.54 5.64
C GLN A 10 -3.15 -16.18 5.41
N ILE A 11 -3.07 -15.34 6.45
CA ILE A 11 -2.43 -14.02 6.38
C ILE A 11 -0.97 -14.13 5.97
N VAL A 12 -0.23 -15.08 6.58
CA VAL A 12 1.19 -15.31 6.24
C VAL A 12 1.38 -15.97 4.87
N GLY A 13 0.40 -16.73 4.39
CA GLY A 13 0.42 -17.36 3.07
C GLY A 13 0.13 -16.40 1.91
N HIS A 14 -0.57 -15.29 2.19
CA HIS A 14 -0.91 -14.25 1.22
C HIS A 14 -0.54 -12.85 1.74
N PRO A 15 0.74 -12.58 2.04
CA PRO A 15 1.16 -11.30 2.61
C PRO A 15 0.90 -10.10 1.68
N GLN A 16 0.82 -10.33 0.37
CA GLN A 16 0.51 -9.30 -0.62
C GLN A 16 -0.86 -8.65 -0.42
N ASP A 17 -1.82 -9.36 0.17
CA ASP A 17 -3.18 -8.85 0.43
C ASP A 17 -3.25 -8.00 1.71
N HIS A 18 -2.15 -7.94 2.46
CA HIS A 18 -2.05 -7.28 3.77
C HIS A 18 -0.88 -6.28 3.83
N LEU A 19 -0.34 -5.84 2.69
CA LEU A 19 0.79 -4.91 2.61
C LEU A 19 0.53 -3.55 3.28
N ASP A 20 -0.74 -3.13 3.34
CA ASP A 20 -1.15 -1.88 3.98
C ASP A 20 -1.21 -1.98 5.51
N ASP A 21 -1.29 -3.20 6.06
CA ASP A 21 -1.31 -3.47 7.50
C ASP A 21 -0.19 -4.43 7.88
N THR A 22 1.02 -3.89 7.93
CA THR A 22 2.21 -4.63 8.37
C THR A 22 2.13 -5.11 9.82
N ALA A 23 1.30 -4.48 10.66
CA ALA A 23 1.09 -4.92 12.04
C ALA A 23 0.28 -6.23 12.08
N LEU A 24 -0.73 -6.36 11.22
CA LEU A 24 -1.51 -7.59 11.04
C LEU A 24 -0.62 -8.78 10.63
N PHE A 25 0.28 -8.58 9.66
CA PHE A 25 1.24 -9.61 9.27
C PHE A 25 2.15 -10.01 10.43
N THR A 26 2.71 -9.02 11.14
CA THR A 26 3.61 -9.25 12.26
C THR A 26 2.92 -10.02 13.40
N ALA A 27 1.67 -9.68 13.70
CA ALA A 27 0.86 -10.37 14.69
C ALA A 27 0.56 -11.82 14.27
N ALA A 28 0.15 -12.05 13.03
CA ALA A 28 -0.08 -13.40 12.49
C ALA A 28 1.18 -14.27 12.57
N TRP A 29 2.34 -13.71 12.19
CA TRP A 29 3.62 -14.39 12.31
C TRP A 29 3.97 -14.73 13.77
N ALA A 30 3.77 -13.79 14.69
CA ALA A 30 3.98 -13.99 16.12
C ALA A 30 3.09 -15.12 16.67
N THR A 31 1.81 -15.17 16.27
CA THR A 31 0.89 -16.25 16.63
C THR A 31 1.38 -17.61 16.13
N LEU A 32 1.86 -17.71 14.89
CA LEU A 32 2.41 -18.96 14.36
C LEU A 32 3.67 -19.42 15.11
N LYS A 33 4.51 -18.47 15.53
CA LYS A 33 5.70 -18.76 16.33
C LYS A 33 5.34 -19.22 17.75
N ALA A 34 4.41 -18.53 18.41
CA ALA A 34 3.90 -18.90 19.72
C ALA A 34 3.25 -20.29 19.71
N ALA A 35 2.48 -20.63 18.67
CA ALA A 35 1.88 -21.96 18.50
C ALA A 35 2.93 -23.09 18.38
N ARG A 36 4.16 -22.78 18.00
CA ARG A 36 5.30 -23.72 17.98
C ARG A 36 6.14 -23.69 19.26
N GLY A 37 5.68 -23.00 20.32
CA GLY A 37 6.43 -22.81 21.56
C GLY A 37 7.62 -21.86 21.44
N GLN A 38 7.74 -21.12 20.34
CA GLN A 38 8.83 -20.16 20.14
C GLN A 38 8.40 -18.79 20.66
N ARG A 39 9.14 -18.25 21.63
CA ARG A 39 8.96 -16.86 22.05
C ARG A 39 9.41 -15.94 20.92
N PHE A 40 8.50 -15.09 20.47
CA PHE A 40 8.74 -14.11 19.42
C PHE A 40 8.25 -12.76 19.94
N ASP A 41 9.11 -11.75 19.88
CA ASP A 41 8.77 -10.38 20.26
C ASP A 41 8.40 -9.60 18.98
N PRO A 42 7.12 -9.23 18.79
CA PRO A 42 6.66 -8.44 17.65
C PRO A 42 7.39 -7.10 17.53
N ALA A 43 7.80 -6.49 18.66
CA ALA A 43 8.50 -5.21 18.67
C ALA A 43 9.90 -5.28 18.05
N ARG A 44 10.50 -6.49 17.98
CA ARG A 44 11.77 -6.73 17.28
C ARG A 44 11.61 -6.80 15.78
N LEU A 45 10.40 -7.10 15.28
CA LEU A 45 10.11 -7.08 13.86
C LEU A 45 9.72 -5.65 13.47
N ARG A 46 10.70 -4.76 13.31
CA ARG A 46 10.44 -3.48 12.63
C ARG A 46 10.10 -3.83 11.18
N ALA A 47 8.83 -3.72 10.82
CA ALA A 47 8.26 -4.12 9.53
C ALA A 47 8.81 -3.36 8.29
N ALA A 48 9.88 -2.58 8.46
CA ALA A 48 10.42 -1.69 7.45
C ALA A 48 11.10 -2.40 6.25
N HIS A 49 11.33 -3.72 6.29
CA HIS A 49 12.17 -4.39 5.29
C HIS A 49 11.66 -5.74 4.73
N LEU A 50 10.46 -6.20 5.08
CA LEU A 50 10.03 -7.56 4.70
C LEU A 50 9.29 -7.65 3.36
N TYR A 51 8.72 -6.54 2.88
CA TYR A 51 7.98 -6.51 1.62
C TYR A 51 8.28 -5.22 0.87
N GLU A 52 9.00 -5.32 -0.25
CA GLU A 52 9.03 -4.25 -1.24
C GLU A 52 7.69 -4.28 -1.97
N ARG A 53 6.89 -3.22 -1.80
CA ARG A 53 5.63 -3.09 -2.54
C ARG A 53 5.97 -3.07 -4.03
N PRO A 54 5.37 -3.94 -4.86
CA PRO A 54 5.56 -3.84 -6.30
C PRO A 54 5.16 -2.43 -6.73
N THR A 55 6.00 -1.79 -7.54
CA THR A 55 5.67 -0.47 -8.08
C THR A 55 4.31 -0.57 -8.75
N PRO A 56 3.32 0.27 -8.36
CA PRO A 56 2.02 0.24 -9.01
C PRO A 56 2.24 0.46 -10.51
N PRO A 57 1.44 -0.19 -11.37
CA PRO A 57 1.54 0.05 -12.81
C PRO A 57 1.41 1.55 -13.07
N LEU A 58 2.34 2.09 -13.87
CA LEU A 58 2.31 3.50 -14.25
C LEU A 58 0.98 3.79 -14.94
N GLU A 59 0.32 4.88 -14.55
CA GLU A 59 -0.83 5.39 -15.31
C GLU A 59 -0.40 5.56 -16.78
N PRO A 60 -1.24 5.18 -17.76
CA PRO A 60 -0.99 5.49 -19.16
C PRO A 60 -0.63 6.97 -19.31
N LEU A 61 0.35 7.27 -20.16
CA LEU A 61 0.90 8.62 -20.31
C LEU A 61 -0.20 9.67 -20.52
N GLU A 62 -1.18 9.38 -21.37
CA GLU A 62 -2.32 10.24 -21.65
C GLU A 62 -3.15 10.58 -20.40
N GLN A 63 -3.38 9.59 -19.52
CA GLN A 63 -4.11 9.81 -18.27
C GLN A 63 -3.31 10.70 -17.31
N THR A 64 -1.99 10.49 -17.24
CA THR A 64 -1.09 11.33 -16.45
C THR A 64 -1.10 12.78 -16.96
N LEU A 65 -1.00 12.98 -18.27
CA LEU A 65 -1.01 14.31 -18.89
C LEU A 65 -2.35 15.03 -18.65
N ASP A 66 -3.48 14.34 -18.79
CA ASP A 66 -4.79 14.93 -18.53
C ASP A 66 -5.00 15.28 -17.05
N ARG A 67 -4.49 14.46 -16.12
CA ARG A 67 -4.54 14.76 -14.68
C ARG A 67 -3.68 15.99 -14.35
N ILE A 68 -2.46 16.06 -14.88
CA ILE A 68 -1.57 17.21 -14.68
C ILE A 68 -2.20 18.48 -15.28
N ALA A 69 -2.71 18.42 -16.52
CA ALA A 69 -3.34 19.57 -17.17
C ALA A 69 -4.53 20.12 -16.37
N ARG A 70 -5.39 19.23 -15.83
CA ARG A 70 -6.50 19.62 -14.94
C ARG A 70 -6.00 20.29 -13.66
N LYS A 71 -5.01 19.69 -12.98
CA LYS A 71 -4.45 20.24 -11.74
C LYS A 71 -3.79 21.60 -11.96
N THR A 72 -3.00 21.75 -13.00
CA THR A 72 -2.34 23.01 -13.36
C THR A 72 -3.35 24.11 -13.65
N ARG A 73 -4.46 23.79 -14.36
CA ARG A 73 -5.52 24.76 -14.62
C ARG A 73 -6.24 25.19 -13.34
N SER A 74 -6.56 24.26 -12.44
CA SER A 74 -7.14 24.59 -11.13
C SER A 74 -6.22 25.49 -10.30
N ILE A 75 -4.91 25.23 -10.30
CA ILE A 75 -3.92 26.09 -9.62
C ILE A 75 -3.88 27.47 -10.28
N ALA A 76 -3.89 27.55 -11.60
CA ALA A 76 -3.88 28.82 -12.32
C ALA A 76 -5.13 29.65 -12.00
N GLU A 77 -6.31 29.03 -11.99
CA GLU A 77 -7.57 29.67 -11.59
C GLU A 77 -7.53 30.17 -10.14
N SER A 78 -7.02 29.37 -9.20
CA SER A 78 -6.86 29.80 -7.80
C SER A 78 -5.93 31.01 -7.63
N LYS A 79 -5.00 31.18 -8.57
CA LYS A 79 -4.04 32.29 -8.60
C LYS A 79 -4.54 33.46 -9.46
N GLY A 80 -5.75 33.38 -10.02
CA GLY A 80 -6.35 34.42 -10.85
C GLY A 80 -5.87 34.44 -12.30
N TYR A 81 -5.09 33.45 -12.75
CA TYR A 81 -4.67 33.34 -14.14
C TYR A 81 -5.76 32.68 -14.99
N ARG A 82 -6.07 33.26 -16.15
CA ARG A 82 -6.93 32.63 -17.18
C ARG A 82 -6.07 31.91 -18.21
N LEU A 83 -6.15 30.58 -18.21
CA LEU A 83 -5.50 29.75 -19.23
C LEU A 83 -6.43 29.59 -20.46
N PRO A 84 -5.88 29.52 -21.68
CA PRO A 84 -6.66 29.25 -22.87
C PRO A 84 -7.31 27.84 -22.82
N ALA A 85 -8.39 27.68 -23.59
CA ALA A 85 -9.07 26.40 -23.73
C ALA A 85 -8.12 25.34 -24.31
N LYS A 86 -8.26 24.09 -23.85
CA LYS A 86 -7.51 22.94 -24.41
C LYS A 86 -7.91 22.84 -25.89
N ARG A 87 -6.94 22.95 -26.81
CA ARG A 87 -7.19 22.63 -28.22
C ARG A 87 -7.49 21.13 -28.32
N ALA A 88 -8.60 20.78 -28.96
CA ALA A 88 -8.83 19.40 -29.38
C ALA A 88 -7.79 19.07 -30.48
N ALA A 89 -7.15 17.92 -30.35
CA ALA A 89 -6.27 17.36 -31.37
C ALA A 89 -7.10 16.74 -32.50
#